data_AF-A0A7S0MY11-F1
#
_entry.id   AF-A0A7S0MY11-F1
#
_cell.length_a   1.000
_cell.length_b   1.000
_cell.length_c   1.000
_cell.angle_alpha   90.00
_cell.angle_beta   90.00
_cell.angle_gamma   90.00
#
_symmetry.space_group_name_H-M   'P 1'
#
loop_
_entity.id
_entity.type
_entity.pdbx_description
1 polymer ?
#
loop_
_entity_poly.entity_id
_entity_poly.type
_entity_poly.pdbx_seq_one_letter_code
_entity_poly.pdbx_strand_id
1 'polypeptide(L)'
;SDPRTVFSSSSPLISFVNQNQITVESTSLFGSATVTVTFEGATATGTVEVVAVESVTVASRPYPSYTGSSSVEETVLSLVQCTSVYQRAQLVATAQLSDGSDPVDVTAGSTFS
;
A
#
# COMPACT_ATOMS: atom_id res chain seq x y z
N SER A 1 -7.89 29.84 3.14
CA SER A 1 -6.63 29.76 2.38
C SER A 1 -6.46 31.07 1.60
N ASP A 2 -5.25 31.38 1.13
CA ASP A 2 -4.98 32.65 0.45
C ASP A 2 -5.29 32.51 -1.07
N PRO A 3 -6.06 33.41 -1.67
CA PRO A 3 -6.37 33.36 -3.11
C PRO A 3 -5.17 33.65 -4.01
N ARG A 4 -4.07 34.19 -3.47
CA ARG A 4 -2.83 34.48 -4.20
C ARG A 4 -1.89 33.28 -4.31
N THR A 5 -2.19 32.18 -3.61
CA THR A 5 -1.42 30.95 -3.70
C THR A 5 -1.96 30.07 -4.82
N VAL A 6 -1.13 29.77 -5.82
CA VAL A 6 -1.45 28.89 -6.94
C VAL A 6 -0.65 27.60 -6.81
N PHE A 7 -1.33 26.47 -7.00
CA PHE A 7 -0.74 25.13 -6.97
C PHE A 7 -0.82 24.51 -8.37
N SER A 8 0.26 23.88 -8.80
CA SER A 8 0.28 23.13 -10.06
C SER A 8 1.15 21.89 -9.96
N SER A 9 0.90 20.92 -10.84
CA SER A 9 1.65 19.67 -10.97
C SER A 9 2.20 19.56 -12.40
N SER A 10 3.39 18.99 -12.54
CA SER A 10 3.98 18.66 -13.85
C SER A 10 3.41 17.39 -14.50
N SER A 11 2.61 16.62 -13.77
CA SER A 11 2.20 15.26 -14.16
C SER A 11 0.75 14.94 -13.75
N PRO A 12 0.00 14.15 -14.54
CA PRO A 12 -1.34 13.67 -14.18
C PRO A 12 -1.34 12.60 -13.09
N LEU A 13 -0.18 12.19 -12.57
CA LEU A 13 -0.08 11.23 -11.46
C LEU A 13 -0.78 11.71 -10.19
N ILE A 14 -0.86 13.04 -10.01
CA ILE A 14 -1.43 13.67 -8.82
C ILE A 14 -2.37 14.81 -9.20
N SER A 15 -3.37 15.05 -8.34
CA SER A 15 -4.22 16.23 -8.40
C SER A 15 -4.32 16.91 -7.04
N PHE A 16 -4.62 18.21 -7.05
CA PHE A 16 -4.88 18.96 -5.83
C PHE A 16 -6.36 18.90 -5.51
N VAL A 17 -6.71 18.27 -4.39
CA VAL A 17 -8.06 18.29 -3.85
C VAL A 17 -8.36 19.67 -3.26
N ASN A 18 -7.36 20.25 -2.59
CA ASN A 18 -7.37 21.61 -2.07
C ASN A 18 -5.92 22.07 -1.82
N GLN A 19 -5.72 23.24 -1.23
CA GLN A 19 -4.38 23.82 -0.99
C GLN A 19 -3.51 23.05 0.02
N ASN A 20 -4.08 22.06 0.72
CA ASN A 20 -3.40 21.28 1.76
C ASN A 20 -3.42 19.76 1.48
N GLN A 21 -4.04 19.34 0.39
CA GLN A 21 -4.26 17.93 0.10
C GLN A 21 -4.08 17.64 -1.37
N ILE A 22 -3.29 16.60 -1.63
CA ILE A 22 -3.06 16.02 -2.95
C ILE A 22 -3.62 14.59 -2.93
N THR A 23 -4.19 14.18 -4.06
CA THR A 23 -4.62 12.81 -4.32
C THR A 23 -3.77 12.22 -5.43
N VAL A 24 -3.48 10.93 -5.34
CA VAL A 24 -2.91 10.14 -6.44
C VAL A 24 -4.05 9.68 -7.34
N GLU A 25 -3.97 9.99 -8.64
CA GLU A 25 -5.08 9.82 -9.58
C GLU A 25 -5.28 8.38 -10.09
N SER A 26 -4.26 7.53 -9.98
CA SER A 26 -4.33 6.14 -10.43
C SER A 26 -3.46 5.22 -9.58
N THR A 27 -3.93 4.00 -9.35
CA THR A 27 -3.19 2.94 -8.65
C THR A 27 -2.25 2.15 -9.56
N SER A 28 -2.35 2.34 -10.89
CA SER A 28 -1.55 1.64 -11.90
C SER A 28 -0.47 2.52 -12.54
N LEU A 29 -0.45 3.82 -12.20
CA LEU A 29 0.57 4.74 -12.70
C LEU A 29 1.61 4.97 -11.61
N PHE A 30 2.87 5.01 -12.02
CA PHE A 30 4.01 5.30 -11.17
C PHE A 30 4.89 6.37 -11.83
N GLY A 31 5.80 6.95 -11.04
CA GLY A 31 6.77 7.92 -11.50
C GLY A 31 6.80 9.17 -10.63
N SER A 32 7.40 10.23 -11.17
CA SER A 32 7.64 11.46 -10.43
C SER A 32 6.70 12.57 -10.87
N ALA A 33 6.19 13.34 -9.90
CA ALA A 33 5.43 14.55 -10.13
C ALA A 33 6.06 15.72 -9.38
N THR A 34 6.30 16.83 -10.06
CA THR A 34 6.76 18.06 -9.44
C THR A 34 5.56 18.91 -9.05
N VAL A 35 5.42 19.18 -7.76
CA VAL A 35 4.48 20.14 -7.21
C VAL A 35 5.15 21.51 -7.22
N THR A 36 4.46 22.50 -7.80
CA THR A 36 4.88 23.90 -7.76
C THR A 36 3.86 24.70 -6.97
N VAL A 37 4.35 25.50 -6.03
CA VAL A 37 3.55 26.45 -5.25
C VAL A 37 4.07 27.85 -5.55
N THR A 38 3.17 28.72 -5.99
CA THR A 38 3.49 30.12 -6.29
C THR A 38 2.69 31.04 -5.39
N PHE A 39 3.36 31.93 -4.67
CA PHE A 39 2.76 32.97 -3.85
C PHE A 39 3.42 34.31 -4.12
N GLU A 40 2.65 35.30 -4.58
CA GLU A 40 3.14 36.66 -4.89
C GLU A 40 4.38 36.68 -5.79
N GLY A 41 4.45 35.77 -6.76
CA GLY A 41 5.57 35.65 -7.69
C GLY A 41 6.79 34.89 -7.14
N ALA A 42 6.82 34.54 -5.86
CA ALA A 42 7.79 33.61 -5.31
C ALA A 42 7.32 32.17 -5.56
N THR A 43 8.23 31.32 -6.05
CA THR A 43 7.94 29.92 -6.38
C THR A 43 8.73 28.97 -5.49
N ALA A 44 8.07 27.95 -4.96
CA ALA A 44 8.69 26.80 -4.34
C ALA A 44 8.27 25.53 -5.09
N THR A 45 9.20 24.58 -5.22
CA THR A 45 8.93 23.29 -5.84
C THR A 45 9.26 22.14 -4.89
N GLY A 46 8.53 21.06 -5.04
CA GLY A 46 8.77 19.79 -4.35
C GLY A 46 8.50 18.63 -5.29
N THR A 47 9.16 17.50 -5.06
CA THR A 47 8.99 16.30 -5.86
C THR A 47 8.21 15.27 -5.06
N VAL A 48 7.22 14.65 -5.69
CA VAL A 48 6.46 13.53 -5.17
C VAL A 48 6.77 12.32 -6.04
N GLU A 49 7.21 11.23 -5.41
CA GLU A 49 7.40 9.94 -6.07
C GLU A 49 6.18 9.06 -5.79
N VAL A 50 5.60 8.52 -6.86
CA VAL A 50 4.43 7.65 -6.83
C VAL A 50 4.86 6.27 -7.26
N VAL A 51 4.60 5.27 -6.42
CA VAL A 51 4.78 3.85 -6.72
C VAL A 51 3.41 3.21 -6.96
N ALA A 52 3.36 2.23 -7.86
CA ALA A 52 2.15 1.48 -8.17
C ALA A 52 2.17 0.11 -7.46
N VAL A 53 0.97 -0.42 -7.18
CA VAL A 53 0.83 -1.82 -6.75
C VAL A 53 0.82 -2.69 -8.01
N GLU A 54 1.80 -3.57 -8.15
CA GLU A 54 1.88 -4.51 -9.28
C GLU A 54 1.01 -5.75 -9.04
N SER A 55 1.08 -6.30 -7.83
CA SER A 55 0.32 -7.50 -7.47
C SER A 55 0.01 -7.54 -5.99
N VAL A 56 -1.06 -8.26 -5.64
CA VAL A 56 -1.40 -8.61 -4.27
C VAL A 56 -1.63 -10.11 -4.21
N THR A 57 -0.89 -10.77 -3.33
CA THR A 57 -1.06 -12.19 -3.03
C THR A 57 -1.60 -12.33 -1.61
N VAL A 58 -2.52 -13.28 -1.41
CA VAL A 58 -3.10 -13.56 -0.10
C VAL A 58 -2.98 -15.04 0.17
N ALA A 59 -2.43 -15.39 1.32
CA ALA A 59 -2.25 -16.77 1.76
C ALA A 59 -2.76 -16.94 3.20
N SER A 60 -3.36 -18.09 3.50
CA SER A 60 -3.73 -18.47 4.86
C SER A 60 -2.72 -19.47 5.39
N ARG A 61 -2.15 -19.25 6.57
CA ARG A 61 -1.08 -20.10 7.14
C ARG A 61 -1.42 -20.56 8.55
N PRO A 62 -0.99 -21.76 8.99
CA PRO A 62 -1.20 -22.18 10.37
C PRO A 62 -0.57 -21.21 11.38
N TYR A 63 -1.24 -20.99 12.52
CA TYR A 63 -0.71 -20.24 13.65
C TYR A 63 -0.68 -21.08 14.94
N PRO A 64 0.42 -21.09 15.70
CA PRO A 64 1.70 -20.43 15.40
C PRO A 64 2.44 -21.08 14.23
N SER A 65 3.16 -20.26 13.46
CA SER A 65 3.95 -20.73 12.31
C SER A 65 5.28 -21.32 12.77
N TYR A 66 5.60 -22.54 12.34
CA TYR A 66 6.90 -23.18 12.53
C TYR A 66 7.63 -23.30 11.18
N THR A 67 8.90 -23.74 11.20
CA THR A 67 9.65 -24.03 9.98
C THR A 67 8.85 -24.98 9.08
N GLY A 68 8.58 -24.55 7.84
CA GLY A 68 7.75 -25.29 6.88
C GLY A 68 6.29 -24.86 6.81
N SER A 69 5.76 -24.13 7.80
CA SER A 69 4.38 -23.61 7.79
C SER A 69 4.13 -22.58 6.69
N SER A 70 5.17 -21.98 6.11
CA SER A 70 5.06 -21.04 4.98
C SER A 70 4.58 -21.70 3.68
N SER A 71 4.67 -23.03 3.59
CA SER A 71 4.29 -23.82 2.42
C SER A 71 2.93 -24.50 2.58
N VAL A 72 2.22 -24.24 3.69
CA VAL A 72 0.92 -24.84 4.01
C VAL A 72 -0.15 -23.76 3.90
N GLU A 73 -1.17 -24.01 3.07
CA GLU A 73 -2.37 -23.19 3.05
C GLU A 73 -3.44 -23.76 3.97
N GLU A 74 -3.83 -23.01 4.99
CA GLU A 74 -4.85 -23.42 5.97
C GLU A 74 -6.15 -22.65 5.77
N THR A 75 -7.04 -23.21 4.95
CA THR A 75 -8.36 -22.63 4.64
C THR A 75 -9.49 -23.21 5.48
N VAL A 76 -9.27 -24.34 6.17
CA VAL A 76 -10.27 -25.02 6.99
C VAL A 76 -9.71 -25.29 8.38
N LEU A 77 -10.31 -24.67 9.41
CA LEU A 77 -9.89 -24.84 10.80
C LEU A 77 -10.48 -26.11 11.41
N SER A 78 -9.63 -26.95 11.99
CA SER A 78 -10.04 -28.16 12.70
C SER A 78 -10.02 -27.96 14.21
N LEU A 79 -10.84 -28.72 14.94
CA LEU A 79 -10.75 -28.79 16.40
C LEU A 79 -9.41 -29.38 16.84
N VAL A 80 -8.86 -28.82 17.92
CA VAL A 80 -7.68 -29.38 18.58
C VAL A 80 -8.13 -30.55 19.45
N GLN A 81 -8.07 -31.76 18.88
CA GLN A 81 -8.41 -33.01 19.58
C GLN A 81 -9.83 -32.96 20.22
N CYS A 82 -10.01 -33.55 21.40
CA CYS A 82 -11.27 -33.59 22.16
C CYS A 82 -11.56 -32.29 22.93
N THR A 83 -10.99 -31.16 22.52
CA THR A 83 -11.28 -29.86 23.13
C THR A 83 -12.39 -29.13 22.37
N SER A 84 -12.86 -28.02 22.93
CA SER A 84 -13.76 -27.08 22.25
C SER A 84 -12.99 -25.94 21.57
N VAL A 85 -11.69 -26.10 21.31
CA VAL A 85 -10.81 -25.06 20.76
C VAL A 85 -10.45 -25.40 19.32
N TYR A 86 -10.67 -24.47 18.40
CA TYR A 86 -10.25 -24.59 17.00
C TYR A 86 -8.78 -24.19 16.82
N GLN A 87 -8.14 -24.76 15.81
CA GLN A 87 -6.87 -24.29 15.31
C GLN A 87 -6.96 -22.81 14.90
N ARG A 88 -5.81 -22.14 14.89
CA ARG A 88 -5.71 -20.75 14.46
C ARG A 88 -4.99 -20.70 13.13
N ALA A 89 -5.37 -19.76 12.30
CA ALA A 89 -4.65 -19.44 11.08
C ALA A 89 -4.36 -17.94 11.02
N GLN A 90 -3.32 -17.59 10.28
CA GLN A 90 -2.95 -16.23 9.95
C GLN A 90 -3.23 -16.00 8.46
N LEU A 91 -4.06 -15.01 8.16
CA LEU A 91 -4.18 -14.48 6.82
C LEU A 91 -3.02 -13.51 6.60
N VAL A 92 -2.24 -13.72 5.54
CA VAL A 92 -1.11 -12.88 5.16
C VAL A 92 -1.38 -12.33 3.77
N ALA A 93 -1.35 -11.02 3.64
CA ALA A 93 -1.42 -10.32 2.37
C ALA A 93 -0.06 -9.69 2.06
N THR A 94 0.50 -9.99 0.91
CA THR A 94 1.76 -9.41 0.42
C THR A 94 1.47 -8.66 -0.87
N ALA A 95 1.71 -7.35 -0.85
CA ALA A 95 1.60 -6.46 -2.00
C ALA A 95 3.00 -6.15 -2.54
N GLN A 96 3.19 -6.28 -3.85
CA GLN A 96 4.40 -5.82 -4.54
C GLN A 96 4.21 -4.40 -5.04
N LEU A 97 5.08 -3.50 -4.60
CA LEU A 97 5.10 -2.10 -5.00
C LEU A 97 6.28 -1.85 -5.94
N SER A 98 6.06 -1.11 -7.01
CA SER A 98 7.09 -0.82 -8.02
C SER A 98 6.92 0.58 -8.62
N ASP A 99 8.05 1.19 -8.95
CA ASP A 99 8.17 2.38 -9.79
C ASP A 99 8.71 2.06 -11.20
N GLY A 100 8.58 0.79 -11.62
CA GLY A 100 9.17 0.27 -12.86
C GLY A 100 10.58 -0.30 -12.68
N SER A 101 11.12 -0.29 -11.46
CA SER A 101 12.34 -1.02 -11.06
C SER A 101 12.01 -2.33 -10.34
N ASP A 102 12.97 -2.91 -9.61
CA ASP A 102 12.74 -4.15 -8.87
C ASP A 102 11.68 -3.94 -7.78
N PRO A 103 10.62 -4.79 -7.72
CA PRO A 103 9.51 -4.58 -6.81
C PRO A 103 9.90 -4.80 -5.34
N VAL A 104 9.23 -4.06 -4.45
CA VAL A 104 9.37 -4.17 -2.99
C VAL A 104 8.11 -4.80 -2.39
N ASP A 105 8.30 -5.83 -1.58
CA ASP A 105 7.22 -6.51 -0.86
C ASP A 105 6.81 -5.73 0.41
N VAL A 106 5.52 -5.43 0.51
CA VAL A 106 4.87 -4.94 1.74
C VAL A 106 3.91 -6.01 2.23
N THR A 107 4.14 -6.52 3.45
CA THR A 107 3.38 -7.64 4.01
C THR A 107 2.59 -7.21 5.25
N ALA A 108 1.31 -7.58 5.29
CA ALA A 108 0.43 -7.43 6.43
C ALA A 108 -0.22 -8.78 6.77
N GLY A 109 -0.55 -9.00 8.05
CA GLY A 109 -1.26 -10.22 8.42
C GLY A 109 -2.11 -10.09 9.67
N SER A 110 -3.14 -10.94 9.75
CA SER A 110 -4.10 -11.01 10.85
C SER A 110 -4.36 -12.47 11.23
N THR A 111 -4.56 -12.75 12.51
CA THR A 111 -4.90 -14.11 12.97
C THR A 111 -6.41 -14.27 13.14
N PHE A 112 -6.95 -15.42 12.75
CA PHE A 112 -8.33 -15.83 12.99
C PHE A 112 -8.37 -17.25 13.61
N SER A 113 -9.47 -17.56 14.28
CA SER A 113 -9.67 -18.76 15.10
C SER A 113 -11.12 -19.20 15.06
#